data_AF-A0A7M3ZBN6-F1
#
_entry.id   AF-A0A7M3ZBN6-F1
#
_cell.length_a   1.000
_cell.length_b   1.000
_cell.length_c   1.000
_cell.angle_alpha   90.00
_cell.angle_beta   90.00
_cell.angle_gamma   90.00
#
_symmetry.space_group_name_H-M   'P 1'
#
loop_
_entity.id
_entity.type
_entity.pdbx_description
1 polymer ?
#
loop_
_entity_poly.entity_id
_entity_poly.type
_entity_poly.pdbx_seq_one_letter_code
_entity_poly.pdbx_strand_id
1 'polypeptide(L)'
;MIILTISLFAGSAVIAESDGISGQIVDNGCVCHGGGGTNQDISVSLTGLPEGDFEPGEIYNLSLTISGGPDSDGQNQGGFNLKASAGELTSIDGSTQIEDGQLTHTSSGNDQRNWTFQWVAPQSGAVTFSFHGNSVDGDGSPNSEDLWNSNSLTISGPDGEQSNVGFRTDTGEPHNSLPYILSAFIVLILIVVISRRSDSL
;
A
#
# COMPACT_ATOMS: atom_id res chain seq x y z
N MET A 1 -16.78 -5.20 59.09
CA MET A 1 -16.08 -4.32 58.14
C MET A 1 -16.34 -4.84 56.74
N ILE A 2 -17.16 -4.13 55.95
CA ILE A 2 -17.39 -4.44 54.55
C ILE A 2 -16.29 -3.71 53.77
N ILE A 3 -15.41 -4.45 53.11
CA ILE A 3 -14.36 -3.90 52.24
C ILE A 3 -15.04 -3.54 50.92
N LEU A 4 -15.25 -2.24 50.69
CA LEU A 4 -15.71 -1.71 49.41
C LEU A 4 -14.49 -1.53 48.51
N THR A 5 -14.26 -2.49 47.61
CA THR A 5 -13.27 -2.34 46.53
C THR A 5 -13.86 -1.41 45.48
N ILE A 6 -13.41 -0.15 45.47
CA ILE A 6 -13.62 0.76 44.37
C ILE A 6 -12.69 0.31 43.24
N SER A 7 -13.26 -0.37 42.22
CA SER A 7 -12.57 -0.56 40.95
C SER A 7 -12.54 0.79 40.24
N LEU A 8 -11.36 1.42 40.22
CA LEU A 8 -11.09 2.56 39.37
C LEU A 8 -10.93 2.02 37.93
N PHE A 9 -12.00 2.10 37.14
CA PHE A 9 -11.90 1.92 35.70
C PHE A 9 -11.14 3.12 35.15
N ALA A 10 -9.85 2.95 34.90
CA ALA A 10 -9.09 3.88 34.07
C ALA A 10 -9.57 3.67 32.63
N GLY A 11 -10.63 4.40 32.24
CA GLY A 11 -10.95 4.53 30.82
C GLY A 11 -9.79 5.25 30.15
N SER A 12 -9.23 4.67 29.10
CA SER A 12 -8.26 5.36 28.26
C SER A 12 -8.92 6.63 27.75
N ALA A 13 -8.46 7.80 28.20
CA ALA A 13 -8.81 9.05 27.57
C ALA A 13 -8.17 9.02 26.18
N VAL A 14 -8.98 8.85 25.14
CA VAL A 14 -8.49 8.93 23.77
C VAL A 14 -8.45 10.42 23.42
N ILE A 15 -7.24 10.94 23.23
CA ILE A 15 -6.99 12.34 22.91
C ILE A 15 -7.11 12.47 21.39
N ALA A 16 -7.80 13.52 20.94
CA ALA A 16 -7.74 13.89 19.53
C ALA A 16 -6.35 14.45 19.22
N GLU A 17 -5.67 13.81 18.27
CA GLU A 17 -4.32 14.19 17.87
C GLU A 17 -4.41 15.22 16.75
N SER A 18 -3.94 16.43 17.02
CA SER A 18 -3.91 17.50 16.02
C SER A 18 -3.01 17.19 14.83
N ASP A 19 -2.11 16.21 14.98
CA ASP A 19 -1.12 15.80 13.98
C ASP A 19 -1.49 14.48 13.28
N GLY A 20 -2.77 14.08 13.34
CA GLY A 20 -3.25 12.85 12.71
C GLY A 20 -3.15 11.59 13.56
N ILE A 21 -3.77 10.52 13.06
CA ILE A 21 -3.80 9.21 13.70
C ILE A 21 -3.31 8.14 12.71
N SER A 22 -2.59 7.14 13.21
CA SER A 22 -2.02 6.04 12.43
C SER A 22 -2.00 4.72 13.22
N GLY A 23 -1.57 3.64 12.55
CA GLY A 23 -1.44 2.34 13.18
C GLY A 23 -2.78 1.64 13.41
N GLN A 24 -2.84 0.76 14.41
CA GLN A 24 -3.98 -0.12 14.64
C GLN A 24 -5.21 0.60 15.22
N ILE A 25 -5.03 1.74 15.89
CA ILE A 25 -6.15 2.49 16.49
C ILE A 25 -7.16 2.94 15.42
N VAL A 26 -6.66 3.21 14.21
CA VAL A 26 -7.43 3.64 13.04
C VAL A 26 -8.46 2.61 12.59
N ASP A 27 -8.25 1.32 12.86
CA ASP A 27 -9.22 0.28 12.48
C ASP A 27 -10.60 0.48 13.14
N ASN A 28 -10.66 1.25 14.23
CA ASN A 28 -11.92 1.63 14.88
C ASN A 28 -12.53 2.92 14.28
N GLY A 29 -11.77 3.65 13.47
CA GLY A 29 -12.10 4.97 12.96
C GLY A 29 -11.86 6.09 13.98
N CYS A 30 -12.53 7.22 13.80
CA CYS A 30 -12.34 8.42 14.61
C CYS A 30 -13.24 8.43 15.86
N VAL A 31 -13.20 7.35 16.65
CA VAL A 31 -14.17 7.08 17.74
C VAL A 31 -14.13 8.07 18.92
N CYS A 32 -13.13 8.94 19.00
CA CYS A 32 -13.13 10.08 19.92
C CYS A 32 -14.24 11.08 19.58
N HIS A 33 -14.69 11.08 18.32
CA HIS A 33 -15.66 11.99 17.74
C HIS A 33 -16.98 11.26 17.42
N GLY A 34 -18.05 12.01 17.17
CA GLY A 34 -19.33 11.48 16.70
C GLY A 34 -20.04 10.55 17.69
N GLY A 35 -19.72 10.67 18.98
CA GLY A 35 -20.24 9.76 20.00
C GLY A 35 -19.81 8.30 19.81
N GLY A 36 -18.72 8.06 19.06
CA GLY A 36 -18.15 6.73 18.84
C GLY A 36 -18.64 5.98 17.59
N GLY A 37 -19.43 6.62 16.72
CA GLY A 37 -19.97 6.00 15.50
C GLY A 37 -19.90 6.89 14.27
N THR A 38 -20.06 6.29 13.09
CA THR A 38 -20.10 7.03 11.83
C THR A 38 -21.40 7.82 11.66
N ASN A 39 -21.35 8.91 10.88
CA ASN A 39 -22.52 9.72 10.53
C ASN A 39 -22.64 9.88 9.00
N GLN A 40 -23.86 9.84 8.47
CA GLN A 40 -24.14 9.99 7.03
C GLN A 40 -24.27 11.45 6.58
N ASP A 41 -24.31 12.40 7.51
CA ASP A 41 -24.26 13.85 7.22
C ASP A 41 -22.84 14.30 6.78
N ILE A 42 -21.88 13.39 6.83
CA ILE A 42 -20.52 13.55 6.32
C ILE A 42 -20.22 12.43 5.32
N SER A 43 -19.57 12.80 4.21
CA SER A 43 -19.04 11.87 3.21
C SER A 43 -17.55 12.09 3.02
N VAL A 44 -16.84 11.00 2.76
CA VAL A 44 -15.40 11.00 2.48
C VAL A 44 -15.21 10.37 1.11
N SER A 45 -14.51 11.07 0.22
CA SER A 45 -14.29 10.65 -1.16
C SER A 45 -12.83 10.72 -1.54
N LEU A 46 -12.41 9.80 -2.40
CA LEU A 46 -11.08 9.74 -2.99
C LEU A 46 -11.22 9.93 -4.50
N THR A 47 -10.46 10.86 -5.07
CA THR A 47 -10.49 11.21 -6.49
C THR A 47 -9.07 11.23 -7.08
N GLY A 48 -8.97 11.23 -8.40
CA GLY A 48 -7.68 11.23 -9.14
C GLY A 48 -7.19 9.84 -9.55
N LEU A 49 -7.90 8.78 -9.14
CA LEU A 49 -7.66 7.43 -9.65
C LEU A 49 -8.12 7.31 -11.13
N PRO A 50 -7.51 6.42 -11.93
CA PRO A 50 -7.95 6.19 -13.30
C PRO A 50 -9.35 5.57 -13.34
N GLU A 51 -10.08 5.82 -14.43
CA GLU A 51 -11.43 5.26 -14.64
C GLU A 51 -11.41 3.74 -14.93
N GLY A 52 -10.25 3.19 -15.26
CA GLY A 52 -10.03 1.76 -15.53
C GLY A 52 -8.88 1.21 -14.71
N ASP A 53 -8.10 0.30 -15.31
CA ASP A 53 -6.93 -0.26 -14.65
C ASP A 53 -5.83 0.80 -14.44
N PHE A 54 -5.07 0.70 -13.36
CA PHE A 54 -3.87 1.51 -13.19
C PHE A 54 -2.73 0.98 -14.08
N GLU A 55 -1.84 1.89 -14.49
CA GLU A 55 -0.60 1.56 -15.19
C GLU A 55 0.52 1.25 -14.18
N PRO A 56 1.28 0.15 -14.37
CA PRO A 56 2.36 -0.23 -13.45
C PRO A 56 3.39 0.87 -13.19
N GLY A 57 3.60 1.22 -11.91
CA GLY A 57 4.58 2.23 -11.50
C GLY A 57 4.20 3.68 -11.82
N GLU A 58 3.01 3.92 -12.38
CA GLU A 58 2.52 5.27 -12.63
C GLU A 58 2.26 6.01 -11.32
N ILE A 59 2.50 7.32 -11.32
CA ILE A 59 2.27 8.19 -10.17
C ILE A 59 0.95 8.93 -10.37
N TYR A 60 -0.04 8.62 -9.55
CA TYR A 60 -1.33 9.29 -9.56
C TYR A 60 -1.35 10.40 -8.50
N ASN A 61 -1.73 11.62 -8.92
CA ASN A 61 -2.05 12.71 -7.99
C ASN A 61 -3.49 12.53 -7.52
N LEU A 62 -3.66 12.20 -6.25
CA LEU A 62 -4.95 11.90 -5.64
C LEU A 62 -5.38 13.03 -4.72
N SER A 63 -6.69 13.12 -4.51
CA SER A 63 -7.29 14.04 -3.53
C SER A 63 -8.30 13.31 -2.67
N LEU A 64 -8.16 13.43 -1.35
CA LEU A 64 -9.19 13.00 -0.39
C LEU A 64 -9.97 14.22 0.08
N THR A 65 -11.29 14.17 -0.08
CA THR A 65 -12.20 15.27 0.25
C THR A 65 -13.26 14.82 1.23
N ILE A 66 -13.49 15.63 2.25
CA ILE A 66 -14.58 15.52 3.21
C ILE A 66 -15.65 16.55 2.85
N SER A 67 -16.91 16.12 2.80
CA SER A 67 -18.07 16.99 2.55
C SER A 67 -19.14 16.78 3.60
N GLY A 68 -19.81 17.86 4.01
CA GLY A 68 -20.77 17.85 5.11
C GLY A 68 -20.11 17.96 6.50
N GLY A 69 -20.82 17.51 7.53
CA GLY A 69 -20.43 17.70 8.92
C GLY A 69 -20.72 19.10 9.49
N PRO A 70 -20.24 19.41 10.70
CA PRO A 70 -20.51 20.69 11.36
C PRO A 70 -19.84 21.86 10.62
N ASP A 71 -20.36 23.07 10.85
CA ASP A 71 -19.67 24.31 10.50
C ASP A 71 -18.45 24.46 11.41
N SER A 72 -17.36 25.03 10.89
CA SER A 72 -16.16 25.35 11.67
C SER A 72 -15.87 26.86 11.60
N ASP A 73 -15.31 27.40 12.67
CA ASP A 73 -14.88 28.80 12.78
C ASP A 73 -13.58 29.12 12.03
N GLY A 74 -13.01 28.13 11.36
CA GLY A 74 -11.84 28.25 10.48
C GLY A 74 -10.58 27.58 11.01
N GLN A 75 -10.59 27.12 12.27
CA GLN A 75 -9.50 26.32 12.84
C GLN A 75 -9.95 24.88 13.06
N ASN A 76 -9.02 23.92 12.92
CA ASN A 76 -9.22 22.49 13.06
C ASN A 76 -10.55 22.08 12.41
N GLN A 77 -10.58 22.06 11.08
CA GLN A 77 -11.80 21.79 10.29
C GLN A 77 -11.99 20.31 9.99
N GLY A 78 -10.91 19.53 10.02
CA GLY A 78 -10.99 18.11 9.74
C GLY A 78 -9.68 17.37 9.85
N GLY A 79 -9.78 16.07 9.66
CA GLY A 79 -8.64 15.16 9.62
C GLY A 79 -9.00 13.88 8.89
N PHE A 80 -8.00 13.11 8.48
CA PHE A 80 -8.23 11.84 7.83
C PHE A 80 -7.12 10.83 8.15
N ASN A 81 -7.39 9.56 7.86
CA ASN A 81 -6.37 8.55 7.66
C ASN A 81 -6.72 7.76 6.38
N LEU A 82 -5.71 7.37 5.63
CA LEU A 82 -5.84 6.55 4.43
C LEU A 82 -4.75 5.47 4.38
N LYS A 83 -5.18 4.25 4.06
CA LYS A 83 -4.33 3.09 3.81
C LYS A 83 -4.58 2.56 2.41
N ALA A 84 -3.50 2.25 1.68
CA ALA A 84 -3.56 1.47 0.46
C ALA A 84 -3.06 0.04 0.75
N SER A 85 -3.71 -0.98 0.18
CA SER A 85 -3.27 -2.37 0.37
C SER A 85 -1.96 -2.70 -0.36
N ALA A 86 -1.61 -1.92 -1.39
CA ALA A 86 -0.37 -2.00 -2.15
C ALA A 86 -0.09 -0.67 -2.86
N GLY A 87 1.11 -0.56 -3.43
CA GLY A 87 1.66 0.71 -3.92
C GLY A 87 2.17 1.57 -2.77
N GLU A 88 2.64 2.77 -3.10
CA GLU A 88 3.31 3.67 -2.14
C GLU A 88 2.62 5.02 -2.11
N LEU A 89 2.19 5.45 -0.93
CA LEU A 89 1.61 6.78 -0.71
C LEU A 89 2.71 7.79 -0.40
N THR A 90 2.56 9.03 -0.85
CA THR A 90 3.56 10.09 -0.65
C THR A 90 2.90 11.44 -0.40
N SER A 91 3.36 12.14 0.64
CA SER A 91 3.01 13.54 0.90
C SER A 91 3.77 14.47 -0.02
N ILE A 92 3.12 15.55 -0.49
CA ILE A 92 3.67 16.44 -1.52
C ILE A 92 3.73 17.92 -1.12
N ASP A 93 3.03 18.35 -0.07
CA ASP A 93 2.90 19.78 0.29
C ASP A 93 3.00 20.07 1.79
N GLY A 94 3.27 19.05 2.62
CA GLY A 94 3.39 19.19 4.07
C GLY A 94 2.05 19.25 4.83
N SER A 95 0.90 19.32 4.14
CA SER A 95 -0.42 19.18 4.78
C SER A 95 -0.72 17.73 5.21
N THR A 96 0.06 16.78 4.70
CA THR A 96 -0.05 15.35 4.98
C THR A 96 1.28 14.74 5.37
N GLN A 97 1.25 13.57 6.00
CA GLN A 97 2.43 12.79 6.41
C GLN A 97 2.17 11.29 6.35
N ILE A 98 3.25 10.51 6.29
CA ILE A 98 3.20 9.04 6.30
C ILE A 98 3.63 8.55 7.69
N GLU A 99 2.72 7.87 8.38
CA GLU A 99 2.95 7.26 9.70
C GLU A 99 2.40 5.83 9.69
N ASP A 100 3.18 4.86 10.18
CA ASP A 100 2.84 3.42 10.13
C ASP A 100 2.45 2.90 8.72
N GLY A 101 2.99 3.51 7.66
CA GLY A 101 2.65 3.18 6.27
C GLY A 101 1.25 3.64 5.84
N GLN A 102 0.62 4.53 6.61
CA GLN A 102 -0.68 5.14 6.36
C GLN A 102 -0.48 6.63 6.12
N LEU A 103 -1.29 7.24 5.26
CA LEU A 103 -1.28 8.68 5.04
C LEU A 103 -2.28 9.34 6.01
N THR A 104 -1.83 10.34 6.75
CA THR A 104 -2.68 11.17 7.61
C THR A 104 -2.34 12.65 7.42
N HIS A 105 -3.10 13.53 8.05
CA HIS A 105 -2.88 14.98 8.01
C HIS A 105 -1.78 15.38 9.00
N THR A 106 -1.15 16.52 8.77
CA THR A 106 -0.32 17.19 9.77
C THR A 106 -1.15 18.22 10.55
N SER A 107 -0.60 18.73 11.63
CA SER A 107 -1.11 19.88 12.38
C SER A 107 -1.29 21.13 11.52
N SER A 108 -0.48 21.32 10.48
CA SER A 108 -0.66 22.41 9.52
C SER A 108 -1.75 22.14 8.48
N GLY A 109 -2.13 20.87 8.31
CA GLY A 109 -3.14 20.42 7.36
C GLY A 109 -4.49 20.11 7.99
N ASN A 110 -4.75 20.46 9.25
CA ASN A 110 -6.04 20.19 9.89
C ASN A 110 -7.07 21.33 9.72
N ASP A 111 -6.65 22.50 9.25
CA ASP A 111 -7.50 23.67 8.91
C ASP A 111 -8.15 23.55 7.51
N GLN A 112 -8.36 22.32 7.02
CA GLN A 112 -8.94 22.05 5.71
C GLN A 112 -9.73 20.74 5.71
N ARG A 113 -10.49 20.52 4.63
CA ARG A 113 -11.27 19.29 4.39
C ARG A 113 -10.93 18.62 3.05
N ASN A 114 -9.82 19.01 2.44
CA ASN A 114 -9.33 18.45 1.19
C ASN A 114 -7.82 18.34 1.21
N TRP A 115 -7.26 17.17 0.92
CA TRP A 115 -5.81 16.94 0.91
C TRP A 115 -5.37 16.32 -0.40
N THR A 116 -4.28 16.83 -0.95
CA THR A 116 -3.64 16.28 -2.15
C THR A 116 -2.37 15.53 -1.80
N PHE A 117 -2.16 14.40 -2.46
CA PHE A 117 -1.03 13.51 -2.24
C PHE A 117 -0.78 12.66 -3.50
N GLN A 118 0.27 11.86 -3.45
CA GLN A 118 0.61 10.95 -4.54
C GLN A 118 0.47 9.49 -4.12
N TRP A 119 0.14 8.66 -5.10
CA TRP A 119 0.20 7.21 -4.99
C TRP A 119 0.96 6.64 -6.19
N VAL A 120 2.03 5.91 -5.92
CA VAL A 120 2.76 5.14 -6.90
C VAL A 120 2.13 3.75 -7.00
N ALA A 121 1.58 3.44 -8.17
CA ALA A 121 0.90 2.17 -8.38
C ALA A 121 1.87 0.97 -8.31
N PRO A 122 1.44 -0.18 -7.76
CA PRO A 122 2.25 -1.38 -7.79
C PRO A 122 2.36 -1.94 -9.22
N GLN A 123 3.08 -3.04 -9.38
CA GLN A 123 3.30 -3.63 -10.72
C GLN A 123 2.07 -4.34 -11.29
N SER A 124 1.14 -4.80 -10.45
CA SER A 124 -0.01 -5.60 -10.87
C SER A 124 -1.00 -5.82 -9.74
N GLY A 125 -2.16 -6.38 -10.08
CA GLY A 125 -3.17 -6.84 -9.12
C GLY A 125 -4.11 -5.73 -8.66
N ALA A 126 -5.05 -6.07 -7.77
CA ALA A 126 -6.02 -5.11 -7.24
C ALA A 126 -5.47 -4.40 -5.99
N VAL A 127 -5.74 -3.10 -5.88
CA VAL A 127 -5.41 -2.28 -4.71
C VAL A 127 -6.69 -1.74 -4.09
N THR A 128 -6.85 -1.98 -2.79
CA THR A 128 -7.92 -1.41 -1.99
C THR A 128 -7.38 -0.25 -1.17
N PHE A 129 -8.01 0.91 -1.33
CA PHE A 129 -7.87 2.06 -0.46
C PHE A 129 -8.95 1.99 0.61
N SER A 130 -8.57 2.12 1.87
CA SER A 130 -9.48 2.22 3.01
C SER A 130 -9.15 3.50 3.75
N PHE A 131 -10.17 4.32 4.02
CA PHE A 131 -9.94 5.64 4.57
C PHE A 131 -11.08 6.11 5.47
N HIS A 132 -10.69 6.91 6.46
CA HIS A 132 -11.56 7.54 7.45
C HIS A 132 -11.40 9.05 7.33
N GLY A 133 -12.49 9.79 7.47
CA GLY A 133 -12.47 11.25 7.48
C GLY A 133 -13.30 11.78 8.64
N ASN A 134 -12.77 12.78 9.31
CA ASN A 134 -13.36 13.49 10.44
C ASN A 134 -13.59 14.95 10.05
N SER A 135 -14.78 15.45 10.34
CA SER A 135 -15.24 16.83 10.15
C SER A 135 -15.59 17.37 11.52
N VAL A 136 -14.82 18.36 11.96
CA VAL A 136 -14.88 18.91 13.31
C VAL A 136 -15.29 20.38 13.28
N ASP A 137 -15.79 20.90 14.40
CA ASP A 137 -16.34 22.26 14.52
C ASP A 137 -15.30 23.31 14.96
N GLY A 138 -14.12 22.89 15.40
CA GLY A 138 -13.03 23.75 15.83
C GLY A 138 -13.05 24.14 17.31
N ASP A 139 -13.99 23.62 18.13
CA ASP A 139 -14.14 24.00 19.54
C ASP A 139 -13.02 23.45 20.46
N GLY A 140 -12.14 22.61 19.92
CA GLY A 140 -11.01 21.99 20.61
C GLY A 140 -11.38 20.78 21.49
N SER A 141 -12.61 20.29 21.41
CA SER A 141 -13.15 19.20 22.24
C SER A 141 -13.66 18.05 21.37
N PRO A 142 -13.02 16.87 21.39
CA PRO A 142 -13.51 15.72 20.61
C PRO A 142 -14.81 15.20 21.19
N ASN A 143 -15.94 15.55 20.56
CA ASN A 143 -17.25 15.30 21.13
C ASN A 143 -18.26 14.82 20.08
N SER A 144 -19.56 14.76 20.43
CA SER A 144 -20.61 14.24 19.54
C SER A 144 -21.02 15.20 18.41
N GLU A 145 -20.64 16.47 18.50
CA GLU A 145 -20.89 17.51 17.49
C GLU A 145 -19.92 17.36 16.30
N ASP A 146 -18.72 16.83 16.56
CA ASP A 146 -17.82 16.36 15.52
C ASP A 146 -18.36 15.11 14.84
N LEU A 147 -18.23 15.03 13.52
CA LEU A 147 -18.77 13.93 12.72
C LEU A 147 -17.66 13.24 11.94
N TRP A 148 -17.71 11.91 11.86
CA TRP A 148 -16.77 11.17 11.03
C TRP A 148 -17.48 10.08 10.23
N ASN A 149 -16.85 9.65 9.13
CA ASN A 149 -17.29 8.51 8.34
C ASN A 149 -16.09 7.84 7.69
N SER A 150 -16.32 6.68 7.08
CA SER A 150 -15.29 5.88 6.42
C SER A 150 -15.78 5.42 5.06
N ASN A 151 -14.85 5.15 4.15
CA ASN A 151 -15.16 4.58 2.86
C ASN A 151 -14.00 3.71 2.37
N SER A 152 -14.25 2.92 1.34
CA SER A 152 -13.22 2.11 0.69
C SER A 152 -13.48 2.02 -0.80
N LEU A 153 -12.40 1.99 -1.58
CA LEU A 153 -12.43 1.88 -3.03
C LEU A 153 -11.36 0.90 -3.47
N THR A 154 -11.71 0.01 -4.39
CA THR A 154 -10.77 -0.93 -5.01
C THR A 154 -10.58 -0.59 -6.47
N ILE A 155 -9.33 -0.55 -6.91
CA ILE A 155 -8.95 -0.39 -8.31
C ILE A 155 -8.13 -1.59 -8.77
N SER A 156 -8.34 -2.00 -10.01
CA SER A 156 -7.59 -3.08 -10.64
C SER A 156 -6.34 -2.52 -11.32
N GLY A 157 -5.33 -3.36 -11.43
CA GLY A 157 -4.19 -3.17 -12.32
C GLY A 157 -4.10 -4.34 -13.28
N PRO A 158 -3.06 -4.37 -14.12
CA PRO A 158 -2.84 -5.51 -14.99
C PRO A 158 -2.70 -6.79 -14.18
N ASP A 159 -3.05 -7.90 -14.83
CA ASP A 159 -2.72 -9.22 -14.32
C ASP A 159 -1.21 -9.26 -14.06
N GLY A 160 -0.82 -9.78 -12.89
CA GLY A 160 0.59 -10.01 -12.62
C GLY A 160 1.16 -10.86 -13.74
N GLU A 161 2.40 -10.58 -14.15
CA GLU A 161 3.12 -11.56 -14.97
C GLU A 161 3.04 -12.88 -14.21
N GLN A 162 2.13 -13.77 -14.66
CA GLN A 162 2.28 -15.16 -14.34
C GLN A 162 3.65 -15.46 -14.91
N SER A 163 4.61 -15.66 -14.03
CA SER A 163 5.83 -16.30 -14.39
C SER A 163 5.42 -17.70 -14.85
N ASN A 164 4.97 -17.79 -16.10
CA ASN A 164 5.07 -18.96 -16.94
C ASN A 164 6.58 -19.12 -17.22
N VAL A 165 7.38 -19.19 -16.16
CA VAL A 165 8.37 -20.24 -16.05
C VAL A 165 7.52 -21.50 -16.11
N GLY A 166 7.12 -21.87 -17.32
CA GLY A 166 6.77 -23.23 -17.62
C GLY A 166 7.92 -23.99 -16.99
N PHE A 167 7.60 -24.75 -15.95
CA PHE A 167 8.45 -25.82 -15.51
C PHE A 167 8.56 -26.70 -16.76
N ARG A 168 9.53 -26.35 -17.62
CA ARG A 168 10.22 -27.32 -18.41
C ARG A 168 10.72 -28.25 -17.31
N THR A 169 10.01 -29.36 -17.14
CA THR A 169 10.71 -30.62 -17.02
C THR A 169 11.65 -30.67 -18.22
N ASP A 170 12.77 -29.96 -18.12
CA ASP A 170 14.01 -30.48 -18.60
C ASP A 170 14.23 -31.70 -17.70
N THR A 171 13.51 -32.78 -18.00
CA THR A 171 14.03 -34.11 -17.78
C THR A 171 15.27 -34.10 -18.63
N GLY A 172 16.38 -33.61 -18.04
CA GLY A 172 17.62 -33.34 -18.74
C GLY A 172 17.83 -34.47 -19.70
N GLU A 173 17.59 -34.20 -20.99
CA GLU A 173 18.09 -35.08 -22.03
C GLU A 173 19.57 -35.14 -21.70
N PRO A 174 20.13 -36.32 -21.36
CA PRO A 174 21.53 -36.39 -21.02
C PRO A 174 22.24 -35.85 -22.25
N HIS A 175 22.86 -34.69 -22.12
CA HIS A 175 23.75 -34.12 -23.12
C HIS A 175 24.80 -35.21 -23.36
N ASN A 176 24.55 -36.00 -24.39
CA ASN A 176 25.38 -37.03 -24.94
C ASN A 176 26.55 -36.33 -25.59
N SER A 177 27.50 -35.95 -24.75
CA SER A 177 28.81 -35.37 -25.06
C SER A 177 29.73 -36.31 -25.87
N LEU A 178 29.16 -37.31 -26.55
CA LEU A 178 29.85 -38.22 -27.44
C LEU A 178 29.61 -37.85 -28.92
N PRO A 179 30.22 -36.75 -29.39
CA PRO A 179 30.85 -36.83 -30.71
C PRO A 179 32.37 -36.58 -30.68
N TYR A 180 32.95 -36.18 -29.55
CA TYR A 180 34.37 -35.77 -29.52
C TYR A 180 35.38 -36.89 -29.24
N ILE A 181 34.96 -38.09 -28.82
CA ILE A 181 35.90 -39.20 -28.54
C ILE A 181 36.19 -40.05 -29.79
N LEU A 182 35.30 -40.07 -30.80
CA LEU A 182 35.53 -40.83 -32.04
C LEU A 182 36.52 -40.16 -33.01
N SER A 183 36.63 -38.83 -33.02
CA SER A 183 37.53 -38.12 -33.93
C SER A 183 39.01 -38.26 -33.53
N ALA A 184 39.32 -38.33 -32.24
CA ALA A 184 40.70 -38.47 -31.75
C ALA A 184 41.32 -39.85 -32.07
N PHE A 185 40.53 -40.92 -32.04
CA PHE A 185 41.01 -42.28 -32.35
C PHE A 185 41.32 -42.46 -33.85
N ILE A 186 40.52 -41.86 -34.73
CA ILE A 186 40.73 -41.93 -36.19
C ILE A 186 42.02 -41.18 -36.59
N VAL A 187 42.29 -40.02 -35.99
CA VAL A 187 43.52 -39.24 -36.26
C VAL A 187 44.76 -40.00 -35.79
N LEU A 188 44.72 -40.65 -34.62
CA LEU A 188 45.87 -41.40 -34.11
C LEU A 188 46.19 -42.64 -34.96
N ILE A 189 45.17 -43.35 -35.44
CA ILE A 189 45.34 -44.52 -36.35
C ILE A 189 45.93 -44.07 -37.70
N LEU A 190 45.46 -42.95 -38.25
CA LEU A 190 46.01 -42.40 -39.50
C LEU A 190 47.49 -42.02 -39.37
N ILE A 191 47.89 -41.40 -38.25
CA ILE A 191 49.29 -41.04 -38.01
C ILE A 191 50.19 -42.29 -37.93
N VAL A 192 49.75 -43.34 -37.22
CA VAL A 192 50.51 -44.60 -37.08
C VAL A 192 50.61 -45.36 -38.41
N VAL A 193 49.56 -45.34 -39.23
CA VAL A 193 49.58 -45.99 -40.56
C VAL A 193 50.51 -45.24 -41.52
N ILE A 194 50.51 -43.91 -41.49
CA ILE A 194 51.40 -43.09 -42.32
C ILE A 194 52.86 -43.28 -41.89
N SER A 195 53.16 -43.29 -40.58
CA SER A 195 54.53 -43.47 -40.08
C SER A 195 55.08 -44.86 -40.41
N ARG A 196 54.26 -45.91 -40.36
CA ARG A 196 54.69 -47.27 -40.75
C ARG A 196 54.93 -47.41 -42.25
N ARG A 197 54.29 -46.59 -43.08
CA ARG A 197 54.48 -46.61 -44.54
C ARG A 197 55.75 -45.88 -44.97
N SER A 198 56.16 -44.82 -44.25
CA SER A 198 57.42 -44.11 -44.50
C SER A 198 58.66 -44.94 -44.16
N ASP A 199 58.56 -45.86 -43.20
CA ASP A 199 59.67 -46.73 -42.81
C ASP A 199 59.90 -47.92 -43.77
N SER A 200 59.02 -48.08 -44.77
CA SER A 200 59.02 -49.21 -45.72
C SER A 200 59.36 -48.83 -47.17
N LEU A 201 59.94 -47.65 -47.40
CA LEU A 201 60.47 -47.18 -48.69
C LEU A 201 61.98 -46.96 -48.63
#